data_AF-A0A8J5W2U9-F1
#
_entry.id   AF-A0A8J5W2U9-F1
#
_cell.length_a   1.000
_cell.length_b   1.000
_cell.length_c   1.000
_cell.angle_alpha   90.00
_cell.angle_beta   90.00
_cell.angle_gamma   90.00
#
_symmetry.space_group_name_H-M   'P 1'
#
loop_
_entity.id
_entity.type
_entity.pdbx_description
1 polymer ?
#
loop_
_entity_poly.entity_id
_entity_poly.type
_entity_poly.pdbx_seq_one_letter_code
_entity_poly.pdbx_strand_id
1 'polypeptide(L)'
;MRRKRTSSLGILSSKRAPRDYYKGKNCKPTGFHTRKGGYVVVDEKLPRFVVPDLTDFNLKPYVSQCARDITASTSSTSAETSENKS
;
A
#
# COMPACT_ATOMS: atom_id res chain seq x y z
N MET A 1 3.25 -46.58 8.82
CA MET A 1 3.13 -45.31 9.58
C MET A 1 1.67 -44.85 9.58
N ARG A 2 1.01 -44.86 10.74
CA ARG A 2 -0.40 -44.44 10.89
C ARG A 2 -0.50 -42.92 10.73
N ARG A 3 -0.96 -42.44 9.57
CA ARG A 3 -1.28 -41.01 9.37
C ARG A 3 -2.22 -40.60 10.49
N LYS A 4 -1.81 -39.62 11.30
CA LYS A 4 -2.72 -38.97 12.25
C LYS A 4 -3.92 -38.51 11.44
N ARG A 5 -5.12 -39.01 11.76
CA ARG A 5 -6.38 -38.48 11.21
C ARG A 5 -6.53 -37.09 11.84
N THR A 6 -5.90 -36.07 11.24
CA THR A 6 -6.34 -34.70 11.49
C THR A 6 -7.82 -34.72 11.13
N SER A 7 -8.68 -34.22 12.02
CA SER A 7 -10.09 -34.00 11.68
C SER A 7 -10.14 -33.45 10.26
N SER A 8 -10.84 -34.16 9.36
CA SER A 8 -10.76 -33.94 7.91
C SER A 8 -11.28 -32.56 7.48
N LEU A 9 -11.82 -31.79 8.43
CA LEU A 9 -12.35 -30.46 8.25
C LEU A 9 -11.36 -29.45 8.82
N GLY A 10 -10.61 -28.81 7.93
CA GLY A 10 -9.84 -27.61 8.26
C GLY A 10 -10.75 -26.43 8.60
N ILE A 11 -10.18 -25.35 9.13
CA ILE A 11 -10.92 -24.15 9.53
C ILE A 11 -11.80 -23.66 8.36
N LEU A 12 -13.08 -23.42 8.64
CA LEU A 12 -14.05 -22.98 7.65
C LEU A 12 -13.63 -21.64 7.03
N SER A 13 -13.97 -21.47 5.77
CA SER A 13 -13.78 -20.23 5.00
C SER A 13 -15.13 -19.81 4.46
N SER A 14 -15.32 -18.54 4.16
CA SER A 14 -16.52 -18.02 3.50
C SER A 14 -16.85 -18.71 2.16
N LYS A 15 -15.90 -19.45 1.57
CA LYS A 15 -16.10 -20.23 0.34
C LYS A 15 -16.46 -21.70 0.56
N ARG A 16 -16.28 -22.24 1.77
CA ARG A 16 -16.54 -23.66 2.10
C ARG A 16 -17.79 -23.87 2.96
N ALA A 17 -18.34 -22.80 3.50
CA ALA A 17 -19.43 -22.81 4.46
C ALA A 17 -20.78 -22.55 3.77
N PRO A 18 -21.93 -22.82 4.43
CA PRO A 18 -23.26 -22.53 3.90
C PRO A 18 -23.48 -21.03 3.65
N ARG A 19 -24.57 -20.68 2.94
CA ARG A 19 -24.86 -19.32 2.45
C ARG A 19 -24.81 -18.24 3.55
N ASP A 20 -25.29 -18.55 4.76
CA ASP A 20 -25.43 -17.57 5.85
C ASP A 20 -24.14 -17.40 6.68
N TYR A 21 -23.04 -18.06 6.31
CA TYR A 21 -21.79 -17.97 7.03
C TYR A 21 -20.92 -16.78 6.57
N TYR A 22 -20.88 -15.73 7.39
CA TYR A 22 -19.99 -14.59 7.21
C TYR A 22 -18.76 -14.68 8.12
N LYS A 23 -17.57 -14.90 7.53
CA LYS A 23 -16.29 -14.97 8.27
C LYS A 23 -15.51 -13.64 8.31
N GLY A 24 -15.71 -12.76 7.32
CA GLY A 24 -14.89 -11.57 7.16
C GLY A 24 -13.41 -11.84 6.85
N LYS A 25 -12.63 -10.75 6.79
CA LYS A 25 -11.17 -10.73 6.54
C LYS A 25 -10.42 -9.74 7.43
N ASN A 26 -11.00 -9.39 8.58
CA ASN A 26 -10.44 -8.45 9.55
C ASN A 26 -10.10 -7.07 8.93
N CYS A 27 -10.79 -6.69 7.86
CA CYS A 27 -10.64 -5.36 7.27
C CYS A 27 -11.26 -4.31 8.21
N LYS A 28 -10.64 -3.15 8.30
CA LYS A 28 -11.18 -2.03 9.08
C LYS A 28 -12.46 -1.52 8.41
N PRO A 29 -13.53 -1.25 9.18
CA PRO A 29 -14.79 -0.76 8.62
C PRO A 29 -14.64 0.68 8.10
N THR A 30 -15.15 0.93 6.89
CA THR A 30 -15.15 2.26 6.25
C THR A 30 -16.38 3.10 6.61
N GLY A 31 -17.30 2.54 7.40
CA GLY A 31 -18.60 3.13 7.68
C GLY A 31 -19.38 2.30 8.69
N PHE A 32 -20.70 2.28 8.58
CA PHE A 32 -21.59 1.53 9.47
C PHE A 32 -22.80 0.92 8.76
N HIS A 33 -23.37 -0.14 9.35
CA HIS A 33 -24.60 -0.76 8.86
C HIS A 33 -25.82 0.03 9.36
N THR A 34 -26.79 0.25 8.47
CA THR A 34 -28.06 0.88 8.79
C THR A 34 -29.04 -0.12 9.39
N ARG A 35 -30.08 0.38 10.09
CA ARG A 35 -31.14 -0.46 10.67
C ARG A 35 -31.86 -1.34 9.65
N LYS A 36 -31.92 -0.93 8.38
CA LYS A 36 -32.61 -1.63 7.28
C LYS A 36 -31.66 -2.51 6.44
N GLY A 37 -30.45 -2.80 6.93
CA GLY A 37 -29.50 -3.70 6.26
C GLY A 37 -28.65 -3.06 5.15
N GLY A 38 -28.85 -1.78 4.83
CA GLY A 38 -27.93 -1.01 3.97
C GLY A 38 -26.63 -0.64 4.70
N TYR A 39 -25.66 -0.07 3.98
CA TYR A 39 -24.38 0.38 4.53
C TYR A 39 -24.14 1.85 4.16
N VAL A 40 -23.68 2.66 5.12
CA VAL A 40 -23.33 4.07 4.91
C VAL A 40 -21.83 4.21 5.09
N VAL A 41 -21.15 4.71 4.06
CA VAL A 41 -19.71 4.97 4.05
C VAL A 41 -19.44 6.34 4.69
N VAL A 42 -18.35 6.44 5.47
CA VAL A 42 -17.90 7.68 6.09
C VAL A 42 -16.56 8.06 5.48
N ASP A 43 -16.51 9.18 4.75
CA ASP A 43 -15.32 9.58 3.99
C ASP A 43 -14.08 9.77 4.86
N GLU A 44 -14.24 10.23 6.10
CA GLU A 44 -13.15 10.38 7.07
C GLU A 44 -12.47 9.05 7.44
N LYS A 45 -13.19 7.92 7.31
CA LYS A 45 -12.65 6.58 7.59
C LYS A 45 -12.02 5.93 6.36
N LEU A 46 -12.16 6.54 5.18
CA LEU A 46 -11.55 6.02 3.97
C LEU A 46 -10.05 6.34 3.96
N PRO A 47 -9.18 5.34 3.75
CA PRO A 47 -7.75 5.59 3.63
C PRO A 47 -7.47 6.40 2.35
N ARG A 48 -6.92 7.62 2.50
CA ARG A 48 -6.50 8.47 1.39
C ARG A 48 -5.00 8.43 1.22
N PHE A 49 -4.54 7.91 0.09
CA PHE A 49 -3.14 7.97 -0.30
C PHE A 49 -2.90 9.26 -1.10
N VAL A 50 -2.23 10.23 -0.49
CA VAL A 50 -1.84 11.47 -1.16
C VAL A 50 -0.58 11.18 -1.95
N VAL A 51 -0.74 10.91 -3.24
CA VAL A 51 0.36 10.64 -4.16
C VAL A 51 0.90 11.98 -4.67
N PRO A 52 2.20 12.28 -4.48
CA PRO A 52 2.81 13.47 -5.05
C PRO A 52 2.94 13.34 -6.58
N ASP A 53 3.07 14.48 -7.26
CA ASP A 53 3.40 14.47 -8.68
C ASP A 53 4.85 14.03 -8.91
N LEU A 54 5.05 13.13 -9.85
CA LEU A 54 6.35 12.52 -10.17
C LEU A 54 6.70 12.68 -11.66
N THR A 55 6.02 13.59 -12.37
CA THR A 55 6.42 13.94 -13.75
C THR A 55 7.88 14.40 -13.77
N ASP A 56 8.67 13.85 -14.70
CA ASP A 56 10.10 14.13 -14.89
C ASP A 56 11.00 13.78 -13.68
N PHE A 57 10.56 12.87 -12.82
CA PHE A 57 11.36 12.38 -11.70
C PHE A 57 12.45 11.41 -12.16
N ASN A 58 13.72 11.83 -12.04
CA ASN A 58 14.88 11.08 -12.55
C ASN A 58 15.21 9.80 -11.76
N LEU A 59 14.74 9.67 -10.51
CA LEU A 59 15.07 8.52 -9.67
C LEU A 59 14.18 7.32 -10.00
N LYS A 60 14.81 6.15 -10.13
CA LYS A 60 14.18 4.86 -10.39
C LYS A 60 14.26 3.97 -9.14
N PRO A 61 13.42 2.92 -9.00
CA PRO A 61 13.43 2.05 -7.81
C PRO A 61 14.74 1.26 -7.63
N TYR A 62 15.57 1.18 -8.68
CA TYR A 62 16.84 0.47 -8.67
C TYR A 62 17.98 1.38 -9.13
N VAL A 63 19.17 1.09 -8.61
CA VAL A 63 20.44 1.72 -8.99
C VAL A 63 21.23 0.83 -9.94
N SER A 64 22.22 1.41 -10.63
CA SER A 64 23.21 0.64 -11.36
C SER A 64 24.06 -0.21 -10.40
N GLN A 65 24.39 -1.44 -10.79
CA GLN A 65 25.26 -2.30 -9.97
C GLN A 65 26.69 -1.76 -9.82
N CYS A 66 27.12 -0.87 -10.72
CA CYS A 66 28.44 -0.24 -10.70
C CYS A 66 28.38 1.19 -10.14
N ALA A 67 27.71 1.39 -9.01
CA ALA A 67 27.76 2.67 -8.31
C ALA A 67 29.15 2.86 -7.68
N ARG A 68 29.73 4.07 -7.80
CA ARG A 68 30.98 4.42 -7.14
C ARG A 68 30.66 5.01 -5.76
N ASP A 69 31.38 4.57 -4.75
CA ASP A 69 31.23 5.11 -3.39
C ASP A 69 31.59 6.60 -3.37
N ILE A 70 30.70 7.40 -2.80
CA ILE A 70 30.89 8.85 -2.69
C ILE A 70 31.73 9.09 -1.43
N THR A 71 33.03 9.30 -1.57
CA THR A 71 33.84 9.90 -0.50
C THR A 71 33.46 11.38 -0.39
N ALA A 72 32.89 11.76 0.75
CA ALA A 72 32.25 13.05 0.96
C ALA A 72 33.18 14.24 0.60
N SER A 73 32.93 14.85 -0.56
CA SER A 73 33.41 16.17 -0.93
C SER A 73 32.19 17.01 -1.29
N THR A 74 31.63 17.67 -0.26
CA THR A 74 30.51 18.58 -0.38
C THR A 74 30.92 19.75 -1.28
N SER A 75 30.53 19.71 -2.56
CA SER A 75 30.59 20.86 -3.46
C SER A 75 29.17 21.21 -3.88
N SER A 76 28.51 22.01 -3.05
CA SER A 76 27.30 22.74 -3.41
C SER A 76 27.61 23.69 -4.56
N THR A 77 27.25 23.32 -5.79
CA THR A 77 27.17 24.25 -6.92
C THR A 77 25.71 24.58 -7.17
N SER A 78 25.26 25.64 -6.50
CA SER A 78 24.06 26.38 -6.86
C SER A 78 24.32 27.05 -8.22
N ALA A 79 23.66 26.61 -9.28
CA ALA A 79 23.74 27.29 -10.56
C ALA A 79 22.90 28.58 -10.52
N GLU A 80 23.57 29.71 -10.30
CA GLU A 80 23.06 31.04 -10.63
C GLU A 80 23.05 31.21 -12.15
N THR A 81 21.93 31.67 -12.72
CA THR A 81 21.89 32.22 -14.08
C THR A 81 21.63 33.71 -13.97
N SER A 82 22.68 34.53 -14.11
CA SER A 82 22.59 35.97 -14.31
C SER A 82 22.83 36.27 -15.79
N GLU A 83 21.76 36.63 -16.52
CA GLU A 83 21.86 37.22 -17.85
C GLU A 83 21.96 38.75 -17.71
N ASN A 84 23.17 39.28 -17.88
CA ASN A 84 23.38 40.69 -18.19
C ASN A 84 23.23 40.88 -19.71
N LYS A 85 22.31 41.74 -20.14
CA LYS A 85 22.25 42.26 -21.51
C LYS A 85 22.69 43.73 -21.50
N SER A 86 23.68 44.03 -22.34
CA SER A 86 24.17 45.37 -22.68
C SER A 86 23.06 46.31 -23.16
#